data_AF-A0AAN9BZJ6-F1
#
_entry.id   AF-A0AAN9BZJ6-F1
#
_cell.length_a   1.000
_cell.length_b   1.000
_cell.length_c   1.000
_cell.angle_alpha   90.00
_cell.angle_beta   90.00
_cell.angle_gamma   90.00
#
_symmetry.space_group_name_H-M   'P 1'
#
loop_
_entity.id
_entity.type
_entity.pdbx_description
1 polymer ?
#
loop_
_entity_poly.entity_id
_entity_poly.type
_entity_poly.pdbx_seq_one_letter_code
_entity_poly.pdbx_strand_id
1 'polypeptide(L)'
;MTCRGHDLMLTSESSSVAETGSKTFYMNRPTSESSWLNGACANSGDCPASVNNAECFKGGHCLCTPGYYYSRCRDGCVPDCPTSNLQSTILRYPFHHISGHNMETISECYTSKTAQAHCLNNPECLSFDISPPTCWLQKVTALDKPDDFEYKANNDYYQRTCL
;
A
#
# COMPACT_ATOMS: atom_id res chain seq x y z
N MET A 1 -3.83 8.70 15.04
CA MET A 1 -4.31 9.24 13.76
C MET A 1 -5.70 8.67 13.53
N THR A 2 -6.71 9.51 13.66
CA THR A 2 -8.13 9.12 13.61
C THR A 2 -8.68 9.44 12.21
N CYS A 3 -9.29 8.44 11.59
CA CYS A 3 -10.12 8.61 10.41
C CYS A 3 -11.31 9.49 10.79
N ARG A 4 -11.21 10.81 10.61
CA ARG A 4 -12.36 11.70 10.76
C ARG A 4 -13.22 11.59 9.51
N GLY A 5 -14.16 10.65 9.55
CA GLY A 5 -15.33 10.68 8.68
C GLY A 5 -16.18 11.90 9.00
N HIS A 6 -16.78 12.49 7.97
CA HIS A 6 -17.95 13.32 8.15
C HIS A 6 -19.04 12.51 8.88
N ASP A 7 -19.67 13.19 9.83
CA ASP A 7 -20.57 12.75 10.90
C ASP A 7 -21.73 11.85 10.47
N LEU A 8 -22.08 10.86 11.31
CA LEU A 8 -23.44 10.64 11.82
C LEU A 8 -23.37 9.72 13.07
N MET A 9 -23.40 10.38 14.23
CA MET A 9 -23.81 9.92 15.56
C MET A 9 -24.59 8.60 15.64
N LEU A 10 -24.17 7.70 16.54
CA LEU A 10 -25.05 7.03 17.52
C LEU A 10 -24.22 6.48 18.69
N THR A 11 -24.66 6.84 19.89
CA THR A 11 -24.09 6.61 21.22
C THR A 11 -24.33 5.20 21.74
N SER A 12 -23.40 4.64 22.54
CA SER A 12 -23.66 4.15 23.92
C SER A 12 -22.52 3.28 24.50
N GLU A 13 -21.92 3.79 25.57
CA GLU A 13 -21.60 3.16 26.87
C GLU A 13 -20.73 1.88 27.06
N SER A 14 -19.94 2.01 28.13
CA SER A 14 -18.93 1.19 28.78
C SER A 14 -19.33 -0.22 29.27
N SER A 15 -18.35 -1.12 29.41
CA SER A 15 -18.10 -1.84 30.68
C SER A 15 -16.76 -2.58 30.71
N SER A 16 -16.10 -2.46 31.85
CA SER A 16 -14.83 -3.07 32.26
C SER A 16 -15.04 -4.47 32.86
N VAL A 17 -14.18 -5.45 32.51
CA VAL A 17 -13.89 -6.61 33.37
C VAL A 17 -12.41 -6.99 33.19
N ALA A 18 -11.69 -7.11 34.30
CA ALA A 18 -10.34 -7.64 34.37
C ALA A 18 -10.39 -9.11 34.77
N GLU A 19 -9.73 -10.00 34.02
CA GLU A 19 -9.39 -11.35 34.49
C GLU A 19 -8.00 -11.78 34.01
N THR A 20 -7.30 -12.38 34.96
CA THR A 20 -5.91 -12.88 34.97
C THR A 20 -5.76 -14.20 34.22
N GLY A 21 -4.71 -14.35 33.41
CA GLY A 21 -4.17 -15.68 33.04
C GLY A 21 -3.49 -15.78 31.67
N SER A 22 -2.26 -16.30 31.66
CA SER A 22 -1.44 -16.73 30.51
C SER A 22 -0.92 -15.66 29.55
N LYS A 23 0.34 -15.24 29.78
CA LYS A 23 1.16 -14.49 28.82
C LYS A 23 1.61 -15.41 27.68
N THR A 24 0.76 -15.58 26.68
CA THR A 24 1.22 -15.83 25.32
C THR A 24 1.85 -14.54 24.81
N PHE A 25 3.13 -14.57 24.45
CA PHE A 25 3.80 -13.45 23.79
C PHE A 25 3.22 -13.29 22.39
N TYR A 26 2.11 -12.55 22.28
CA TYR A 26 1.69 -11.98 21.02
C TYR A 26 2.78 -10.99 20.62
N MET A 27 3.56 -11.35 19.60
CA MET A 27 4.36 -10.37 18.88
C MET A 27 3.41 -9.23 18.50
N ASN A 28 3.67 -8.03 19.04
CA ASN A 28 2.97 -6.81 18.68
C ASN A 28 3.20 -6.56 17.19
N ARG A 29 2.30 -7.09 16.35
CA ARG A 29 2.15 -6.66 14.96
C ARG A 29 1.69 -5.20 15.01
N PRO A 30 2.32 -4.28 14.27
CA PRO A 30 1.91 -2.88 14.29
C PRO A 30 0.40 -2.80 13.97
N THR A 31 -0.36 -2.16 14.85
CA THR A 31 -1.83 -2.12 14.90
C THR A 31 -2.47 -1.23 13.82
N SER A 32 -2.05 -1.37 12.56
CA SER A 32 -2.51 -0.46 11.50
C SER A 32 -2.59 -1.03 10.09
N GLU A 33 -2.33 -2.31 9.88
CA GLU A 33 -2.58 -2.97 8.60
C GLU A 33 -3.78 -3.90 8.76
N SER A 34 -4.71 -3.86 7.80
CA SER A 34 -5.86 -4.74 7.82
C SER A 34 -5.42 -6.20 7.79
N SER A 35 -6.23 -7.07 8.37
CA SER A 35 -5.94 -8.51 8.46
C SER A 35 -5.83 -9.16 7.08
N TRP A 36 -6.43 -8.57 6.04
CA TRP A 36 -6.41 -9.09 4.68
C TRP A 36 -5.22 -8.59 3.84
N LEU A 37 -4.76 -7.36 4.07
CA LEU A 37 -3.70 -6.76 3.27
C LEU A 37 -2.39 -7.50 3.56
N ASN A 38 -1.67 -7.89 2.50
CA ASN A 38 -0.53 -8.79 2.58
C ASN A 38 -0.87 -10.19 3.15
N GLY A 39 -2.15 -10.57 3.21
CA GLY A 39 -2.57 -11.93 3.55
C GLY A 39 -2.20 -12.90 2.42
N ALA A 40 -1.74 -14.10 2.76
CA ALA A 40 -1.36 -15.10 1.76
C ALA A 40 -2.56 -15.53 0.91
N CYS A 41 -2.36 -15.73 -0.39
CA CYS A 41 -3.39 -16.17 -1.33
C CYS A 41 -2.78 -16.98 -2.48
N ALA A 42 -3.58 -17.85 -3.08
CA ALA A 42 -3.26 -18.55 -4.32
C ALA A 42 -4.01 -17.94 -5.52
N ASN A 43 -5.22 -17.42 -5.29
CA ASN A 43 -6.07 -16.81 -6.31
C ASN A 43 -6.88 -15.64 -5.73
N SER A 44 -7.42 -14.77 -6.58
CA SER A 44 -8.12 -13.56 -6.14
C SER A 44 -9.38 -13.83 -5.30
N GLY A 45 -9.93 -15.05 -5.34
CA GLY A 45 -11.04 -15.44 -4.48
C GLY A 45 -10.65 -15.66 -3.01
N ASP A 46 -9.37 -15.83 -2.72
CA ASP A 46 -8.86 -15.93 -1.34
C ASP A 46 -8.81 -14.55 -0.64
N CYS A 47 -8.84 -13.47 -1.43
CA CYS A 47 -8.90 -12.10 -0.93
C CYS A 47 -10.36 -11.73 -0.59
N PRO A 48 -10.59 -10.79 0.34
CA PRO A 48 -11.95 -10.48 0.78
C PRO A 48 -12.83 -10.01 -0.38
N ALA A 49 -13.89 -10.78 -0.67
CA ALA A 49 -14.83 -10.46 -1.75
C ALA A 49 -15.59 -9.13 -1.52
N SER A 50 -15.62 -8.62 -0.28
CA SER A 50 -16.21 -7.32 0.05
C SER A 50 -15.33 -6.13 -0.32
N VAL A 51 -14.04 -6.36 -0.60
CA VAL A 51 -13.09 -5.30 -0.97
C VAL A 51 -12.96 -5.29 -2.49
N ASN A 52 -13.64 -4.33 -3.12
CA ASN A 52 -13.50 -4.10 -4.56
C ASN A 52 -12.04 -3.76 -4.90
N ASN A 53 -11.55 -4.29 -6.03
CA ASN A 53 -10.17 -4.14 -6.50
C ASN A 53 -9.12 -4.69 -5.51
N ALA A 54 -9.49 -5.64 -4.65
CA ALA A 54 -8.52 -6.53 -4.02
C ALA A 54 -8.28 -7.73 -4.94
N GLU A 55 -7.02 -8.10 -5.12
CA GLU A 55 -6.64 -9.26 -5.91
C GLU A 55 -5.47 -10.01 -5.29
N CYS A 56 -5.34 -11.28 -5.67
CA CYS A 56 -4.16 -12.05 -5.34
C CYS A 56 -3.07 -11.79 -6.36
N PHE A 57 -2.16 -10.88 -6.03
CA PHE A 57 -1.16 -10.45 -6.99
C PHE A 57 -0.16 -11.58 -7.27
N LYS A 58 -0.24 -12.15 -8.49
CA LYS A 58 0.61 -13.24 -9.00
C LYS A 58 0.72 -14.47 -8.08
N GLY A 59 -0.31 -14.76 -7.26
CA GLY A 59 -0.32 -15.95 -6.41
C GLY A 59 0.63 -15.86 -5.22
N GLY A 60 0.52 -14.79 -4.42
CA GLY A 60 1.35 -14.62 -3.22
C GLY A 60 0.59 -13.93 -2.10
N HIS A 61 0.18 -12.69 -2.33
CA HIS A 61 -0.47 -11.88 -1.31
C HIS A 61 -1.66 -11.08 -1.86
N CYS A 62 -2.67 -10.90 -1.00
CA CYS A 62 -3.79 -10.02 -1.26
C CYS A 62 -3.34 -8.57 -1.18
N LEU A 63 -3.45 -7.88 -2.30
CA LEU A 63 -3.12 -6.47 -2.47
C LEU A 63 -4.29 -5.77 -3.15
N CYS A 64 -4.26 -4.45 -3.14
CA CYS A 64 -5.05 -3.71 -4.12
C CYS A 64 -4.50 -3.98 -5.53
N THR A 65 -5.39 -4.04 -6.52
CA THR A 65 -4.99 -4.07 -7.93
C THR A 65 -4.02 -2.91 -8.20
N PRO A 66 -2.88 -3.14 -8.89
CA PRO A 66 -1.89 -2.11 -9.18
C PRO A 66 -2.56 -0.81 -9.63
N GLY A 67 -2.15 0.29 -9.02
CA GLY A 67 -2.73 1.60 -9.29
C GLY A 67 -3.74 2.07 -8.26
N TYR A 68 -4.54 1.17 -7.69
CA TYR A 68 -5.45 1.51 -6.61
C TYR A 68 -4.70 1.70 -5.29
N TYR A 69 -5.03 2.76 -4.56
CA TYR A 69 -4.47 3.02 -3.24
C TYR A 69 -5.20 2.19 -2.19
N TYR A 70 -4.47 1.48 -1.34
CA TYR A 70 -5.04 1.00 -0.09
C TYR A 70 -5.31 2.19 0.83
N SER A 71 -6.58 2.40 1.21
CA SER A 71 -7.01 3.38 2.21
C SER A 71 -7.24 2.66 3.54
N ARG A 72 -6.53 3.09 4.58
CA ARG A 72 -6.70 2.54 5.92
C ARG A 72 -8.07 2.91 6.52
N CYS A 73 -8.59 4.08 6.19
CA CYS A 73 -9.88 4.56 6.69
C CYS A 73 -11.07 3.86 6.06
N ARG A 74 -10.95 3.42 4.82
CA ARG A 74 -11.98 2.60 4.16
C ARG A 74 -11.75 1.11 4.29
N ASP A 75 -10.59 0.71 4.82
CA ASP A 75 -10.11 -0.67 4.81
C ASP A 75 -10.31 -1.32 3.43
N GLY A 76 -9.84 -0.64 2.38
CA GLY A 76 -10.13 -1.04 1.01
C GLY A 76 -9.37 -0.25 -0.04
N CYS A 77 -9.62 -0.57 -1.31
CA CYS A 77 -8.90 -0.02 -2.44
C CYS A 77 -9.68 1.14 -3.08
N VAL A 78 -9.04 2.30 -3.21
CA VAL A 78 -9.62 3.51 -3.82
C VAL A 78 -8.84 3.93 -5.06
N PRO A 79 -9.51 4.42 -6.12
CA PRO A 79 -8.82 4.82 -7.36
C PRO A 79 -8.03 6.12 -7.17
N ASP A 80 -8.54 7.02 -6.32
CA ASP A 80 -7.96 8.35 -6.11
C ASP A 80 -7.55 8.55 -4.66
N CYS A 81 -6.41 9.20 -4.46
CA CYS A 81 -5.96 9.66 -3.15
C CYS A 81 -5.52 11.13 -3.23
N PRO A 82 -6.23 12.07 -2.56
CA PRO A 82 -5.78 13.44 -2.47
C PRO A 82 -4.37 13.52 -1.88
N THR A 83 -3.54 14.45 -2.36
CA THR A 83 -2.17 14.62 -1.86
C THR A 83 -2.11 14.82 -0.35
N SER A 84 -3.13 15.47 0.23
CA SER A 84 -3.27 15.66 1.69
C SER A 84 -3.45 14.36 2.48
N ASN A 85 -3.91 13.29 1.82
CA ASN A 85 -4.20 11.99 2.42
C ASN A 85 -3.16 10.93 2.05
N LEU A 86 -2.23 11.22 1.14
CA LEU A 86 -1.15 10.30 0.79
C LEU A 86 -0.31 9.98 2.03
N GLN A 87 -0.21 8.69 2.34
CA GLN A 87 0.50 8.21 3.51
C GLN A 87 1.98 7.97 3.19
N SER A 88 2.76 7.76 4.25
CA SER A 88 4.15 7.35 4.13
C SER A 88 4.29 5.86 3.82
N THR A 89 3.29 5.04 4.11
CA THR A 89 3.30 3.60 3.87
C THR A 89 3.22 3.25 2.39
N ILE A 90 3.88 2.15 2.02
CA ILE A 90 4.05 1.69 0.63
C ILE A 90 3.57 0.25 0.46
N LEU A 91 3.03 -0.07 -0.70
CA LEU A 91 2.77 -1.42 -1.17
C LEU A 91 3.80 -1.80 -2.23
N ARG A 92 4.20 -3.07 -2.26
CA ARG A 92 5.17 -3.63 -3.20
C ARG A 92 4.47 -4.56 -4.19
N TYR A 93 4.78 -4.38 -5.46
CA TYR A 93 4.37 -5.26 -6.56
C TYR A 93 5.63 -5.83 -7.21
N PRO A 94 5.99 -7.07 -6.87
CA PRO A 94 7.26 -7.64 -7.31
C PRO A 94 7.31 -7.87 -8.81
N PHE A 95 8.51 -7.73 -9.39
CA PHE A 95 8.77 -8.02 -10.82
C PHE A 95 7.98 -7.14 -11.79
N HIS A 96 7.63 -5.92 -11.39
CA HIS A 96 6.91 -4.97 -12.24
C HIS A 96 7.52 -3.58 -12.14
N HIS A 97 7.21 -2.74 -13.11
CA HIS A 97 7.59 -1.34 -13.13
C HIS A 97 6.66 -0.52 -14.03
N ILE A 98 6.76 0.81 -13.99
CA ILE A 98 6.11 1.69 -14.97
C ILE A 98 7.16 2.22 -15.95
N SER A 99 6.96 1.97 -17.25
CA SER A 99 7.90 2.38 -18.30
C SER A 99 7.73 3.86 -18.68
N GLY A 100 8.84 4.62 -18.76
CA GLY A 100 8.86 5.95 -19.41
C GLY A 100 8.28 7.15 -18.62
N HIS A 101 7.78 6.96 -17.39
CA HIS A 101 7.12 8.03 -16.60
C HIS A 101 7.92 8.53 -15.40
N ASN A 102 9.25 8.46 -15.49
CA ASN A 102 10.15 8.81 -14.40
C ASN A 102 10.26 10.33 -14.26
N MET A 103 9.89 10.86 -13.09
CA MET A 103 10.12 12.27 -12.77
C MET A 103 11.52 12.53 -12.22
N GLU A 104 12.12 11.52 -11.57
CA GLU A 104 13.46 11.59 -11.00
C GLU A 104 14.13 10.22 -11.11
N THR A 105 15.43 10.20 -11.40
CA THR A 105 16.27 8.99 -11.39
C THR A 105 17.35 9.13 -10.33
N ILE A 106 17.47 8.13 -9.45
CA ILE A 106 18.41 8.12 -8.34
C ILE A 106 19.41 6.99 -8.54
N SER A 107 20.67 7.31 -8.83
CA SER A 107 21.70 6.34 -9.25
C SER A 107 22.33 5.51 -8.13
N GLU A 108 22.16 5.89 -6.86
CA GLU A 108 22.71 5.20 -5.68
C GLU A 108 21.59 4.73 -4.74
N CYS A 109 20.60 4.05 -5.30
CA CYS A 109 19.41 3.61 -4.62
C CYS A 109 19.25 2.08 -4.71
N TYR A 110 19.54 1.42 -3.58
CA TYR A 110 19.55 -0.04 -3.47
C TYR A 110 18.36 -0.61 -2.72
N THR A 111 17.57 0.24 -2.05
CA THR A 111 16.52 -0.20 -1.12
C THR A 111 15.25 0.63 -1.27
N SER A 112 14.10 0.00 -0.98
CA SER A 112 12.81 0.67 -0.90
C SER A 112 12.77 1.79 0.12
N LYS A 113 13.51 1.66 1.22
CA LYS A 113 13.60 2.71 2.25
C LYS A 113 14.26 3.98 1.70
N THR A 114 15.31 3.85 0.88
CA THR A 114 15.97 4.98 0.23
C THR A 114 15.02 5.65 -0.76
N ALA A 115 14.43 4.87 -1.69
CA ALA A 115 13.49 5.41 -2.67
C ALA A 115 12.27 6.09 -2.01
N GLN A 116 11.71 5.46 -0.98
CA GLN A 116 10.61 6.00 -0.19
C GLN A 116 11.00 7.33 0.47
N ALA A 117 12.20 7.45 1.06
CA ALA A 117 12.64 8.71 1.65
C ALA A 117 12.70 9.85 0.62
N HIS A 118 13.22 9.58 -0.58
CA HIS A 118 13.20 10.57 -1.67
C HIS A 118 11.78 10.89 -2.13
N CYS A 119 10.94 9.86 -2.30
CA CYS A 119 9.54 10.02 -2.67
C CYS A 119 8.76 10.87 -1.66
N LEU A 120 8.97 10.67 -0.36
CA LEU A 120 8.27 11.44 0.69
C LEU A 120 8.72 12.91 0.77
N ASN A 121 9.93 13.22 0.30
CA ASN A 121 10.40 14.60 0.18
C ASN A 121 9.84 15.30 -1.08
N ASN A 122 9.16 14.58 -1.96
CA ASN A 122 8.53 15.12 -3.15
C ASN A 122 6.99 14.95 -3.08
N PRO A 123 6.21 16.04 -2.90
CA PRO A 123 4.76 15.93 -2.73
C PRO A 123 4.03 15.37 -3.95
N GLU A 124 4.64 15.40 -5.13
CA GLU A 124 4.07 14.84 -6.37
C GLU A 124 4.38 13.36 -6.56
N CYS A 125 5.28 12.78 -5.74
CA CYS A 125 5.64 11.37 -5.87
C CYS A 125 4.53 10.45 -5.34
N LEU A 126 4.02 9.60 -6.24
CA LEU A 126 2.93 8.64 -5.99
C LEU A 126 3.44 7.20 -5.93
N SER A 127 4.45 6.88 -6.75
CA SER A 127 5.07 5.56 -6.84
C SER A 127 6.55 5.67 -7.16
N PHE A 128 7.24 4.54 -7.07
CA PHE A 128 8.61 4.42 -7.52
C PHE A 128 8.96 2.99 -7.92
N ASP A 129 9.92 2.87 -8.83
CA ASP A 129 10.51 1.61 -9.24
C ASP A 129 11.91 1.45 -8.67
N ILE A 130 12.31 0.21 -8.41
CA ILE A 130 13.66 -0.13 -7.93
C ILE A 130 14.23 -1.23 -8.80
N SER A 131 15.37 -0.94 -9.42
CA SER A 131 16.26 -1.94 -10.02
C SER A 131 17.67 -1.56 -9.61
N PRO A 132 18.18 -2.12 -8.49
CA PRO A 132 19.44 -1.69 -7.92
C PRO A 132 20.56 -1.71 -8.97
N PRO A 133 21.40 -0.67 -9.05
CA PRO A 133 21.57 0.41 -8.06
C PRO A 133 20.65 1.62 -8.27
N THR A 134 19.64 1.54 -9.13
CA THR A 134 18.84 2.69 -9.54
C THR A 134 17.40 2.63 -9.02
N CYS A 135 16.87 3.78 -8.65
CA CYS A 135 15.44 3.96 -8.40
C CYS A 135 14.88 5.06 -9.29
N TRP A 136 13.60 4.94 -9.62
CA TRP A 136 12.89 5.92 -10.44
C TRP A 136 11.63 6.38 -9.71
N LEU A 137 11.54 7.67 -9.39
CA LEU A 137 10.33 8.22 -8.80
C LEU A 137 9.33 8.59 -9.90
N GLN A 138 8.04 8.51 -9.57
CA GLN A 138 6.95 8.70 -10.52
C GLN A 138 5.81 9.50 -9.89
N LYS A 139 5.19 10.35 -10.71
CA LYS A 139 3.98 11.12 -10.38
C LYS A 139 2.69 10.48 -10.93
N VAL A 140 2.78 9.19 -11.24
CA VAL A 140 1.70 8.38 -11.83
C VAL A 140 1.62 7.07 -11.06
N THR A 141 0.56 6.32 -11.27
CA THR A 141 0.38 4.96 -10.78
C THR A 141 0.08 4.02 -11.95
N ALA A 142 0.02 2.71 -11.70
CA ALA A 142 -0.38 1.74 -12.72
C ALA A 142 -1.83 1.93 -13.21
N LEU A 143 -2.69 2.65 -12.45
CA LEU A 143 -4.04 2.99 -12.90
C LEU A 143 -4.02 4.12 -13.94
N ASP A 144 -3.07 5.06 -13.82
CA ASP A 144 -2.88 6.15 -14.78
C ASP A 144 -2.24 5.67 -16.09
N LYS A 145 -1.39 4.63 -16.00
CA LYS A 145 -0.55 4.09 -17.07
C LYS A 145 -0.62 2.56 -17.15
N PRO A 146 -1.81 1.98 -17.40
CA PRO A 146 -1.98 0.52 -17.39
C PRO A 146 -1.17 -0.17 -18.49
N ASP A 147 -1.03 0.45 -19.66
CA ASP A 147 -0.28 -0.11 -20.79
C ASP A 147 1.24 -0.11 -20.55
N ASP A 148 1.73 0.76 -19.67
CA ASP A 148 3.16 0.88 -19.33
C ASP A 148 3.53 0.14 -18.04
N PHE A 149 2.55 -0.49 -17.36
CA PHE A 149 2.78 -1.31 -16.17
C PHE A 149 3.19 -2.73 -16.57
N GLU A 150 4.49 -2.94 -16.69
CA GLU A 150 5.07 -4.11 -17.35
C GLU A 150 5.73 -5.06 -16.36
N TYR A 151 5.74 -6.35 -16.72
CA TYR A 151 6.57 -7.35 -16.03
C TYR A 151 8.05 -7.14 -16.35
N LYS A 152 8.87 -7.08 -15.31
CA LYS A 152 10.34 -7.00 -15.40
C LYS A 152 10.98 -7.69 -14.19
N ALA A 153 11.63 -8.82 -14.43
CA ALA A 153 12.15 -9.71 -13.39
C ALA A 153 13.14 -9.08 -12.38
N ASN A 154 13.81 -7.99 -12.74
CA ASN A 154 14.81 -7.32 -11.88
C ASN A 154 14.31 -5.97 -11.35
N ASN A 155 13.01 -5.69 -11.45
CA ASN A 155 12.40 -4.48 -10.97
C ASN A 155 11.31 -4.80 -9.96
N ASP A 156 11.16 -3.94 -8.96
CA ASP A 156 9.98 -3.93 -8.11
C ASP A 156 9.32 -2.56 -8.19
N TYR A 157 8.00 -2.56 -8.37
CA TYR A 157 7.16 -1.37 -8.33
C TYR A 157 6.64 -1.17 -6.90
N TYR A 158 6.65 0.06 -6.43
CA TYR A 158 6.12 0.43 -5.13
C TYR A 158 5.17 1.60 -5.27
N GLN A 159 4.04 1.54 -4.58
CA GLN A 159 3.05 2.61 -4.57
C GLN A 159 2.77 3.07 -3.16
N ARG A 160 2.59 4.37 -2.99
CA ARG A 160 2.11 4.93 -1.72
C ARG A 160 0.67 4.48 -1.44
N THR A 161 0.28 4.60 -0.18
CA THR A 161 -1.07 4.27 0.29
C THR A 161 -1.83 5.54 0.65
N CYS A 162 -3.13 5.42 0.89
CA CYS A 162 -4.00 6.51 1.28
C CYS A 162 -4.42 6.40 2.74
N LEU A 163 -4.80 7.54 3.33
CA LEU A 163 -5.36 7.57 4.67
C LEU A 163 -6.65 6.76 4.72
#